data_AF-A0A0S8BF04-F1
#
_entry.id   AF-A0A0S8BF04-F1
#
_cell.length_a   1.000
_cell.length_b   1.000
_cell.length_c   1.000
_cell.angle_alpha   90.00
_cell.angle_beta   90.00
_cell.angle_gamma   90.00
#
_symmetry.space_group_name_H-M   'P 1'
#
loop_
_entity.id
_entity.type
_entity.pdbx_description
1 polymer ?
#
loop_
_entity_poly.entity_id
_entity_poly.type
_entity_poly.pdbx_seq_one_letter_code
_entity_poly.pdbx_strand_id
1 'polypeptide(L)'
;MGRGFLAVLALTFIGAACTRLPDTGNSEELSDAPTATAVASPTATATSTIIPTITATITSEPSQPFLTSSDQLLNEDGQLTIDQVLALESGWVVVYADDEGETGSVLGFVNVNEGQHEDVLISIDPFQASPVLYAILHVDAGEAGAFEYPGPDRPVTDSSDMVMDEFNVDLQVLVPEVTVTDQELTDDGLIFIDKVVAPKPGWIALQSDLDAAPGELLGFAPVDKGENTDVAIKLNWREASPTLHAVLYEDAGEMGRFEGPENDKPFVFGDTPVVATFRAILPPDILVFDQPVLDASITVERATSLGPGWVVVYHDDEGNLGNIIGWSQLEDGINHQIVISVTESAVTPILYLMLHEDQETVGEFGFPRTDPQVRYKGRLPNPFGMRTDAGNIIITQDQVLSDTNSVTIPMIVADQDTWVVIRGGTLSEPGEISGIRWLPAGYHRNVVIEIDPEITNDSMHAILHLDGGLSQEFEYPDGPDIPLQRNRSMIQAPFALIQERDNT
;
A
#
# COMPACT_ATOMS: atom_id res chain seq x y z
N MET A 1 40.03 28.86 -37.09
CA MET A 1 39.19 30.00 -37.54
C MET A 1 37.75 29.66 -37.19
N GLY A 2 37.04 30.55 -36.50
CA GLY A 2 35.68 30.33 -36.00
C GLY A 2 35.62 30.49 -34.47
N ARG A 3 35.35 31.72 -34.02
CA ARG A 3 35.27 32.17 -32.62
C ARG A 3 33.79 32.29 -32.20
N GLY A 4 33.55 32.17 -30.90
CA GLY A 4 32.38 32.72 -30.18
C GLY A 4 31.33 31.66 -29.83
N PHE A 5 30.72 31.61 -28.65
CA PHE A 5 30.59 32.60 -27.59
C PHE A 5 30.29 31.86 -26.28
N LEU A 6 30.98 32.25 -25.20
CA LEU A 6 30.77 31.79 -23.83
C LEU A 6 29.72 32.71 -23.20
N ALA A 7 28.62 32.19 -22.67
CA ALA A 7 27.66 32.95 -21.88
C ALA A 7 27.62 32.39 -20.45
N VAL A 8 28.33 33.09 -19.57
CA VAL A 8 28.30 32.91 -18.12
C VAL A 8 27.18 33.81 -17.59
N LEU A 9 26.18 33.24 -16.91
CA LEU A 9 25.22 34.02 -16.15
C LEU A 9 25.57 33.89 -14.66
N ALA A 10 26.21 34.93 -14.14
CA ALA A 10 26.43 35.13 -12.72
C ALA A 10 25.20 35.83 -12.13
N LEU A 11 24.60 35.26 -11.07
CA LEU A 11 23.61 35.95 -10.25
C LEU A 11 24.19 36.10 -8.85
N THR A 12 24.57 37.32 -8.49
CA THR A 12 25.12 37.68 -7.18
C THR A 12 24.12 38.51 -6.39
N PHE A 13 24.05 38.19 -5.11
CA PHE A 13 23.27 38.80 -4.02
C PHE A 13 23.40 40.32 -3.90
N ILE A 14 22.31 40.98 -3.50
CA ILE A 14 22.34 42.25 -2.76
C ILE A 14 21.50 42.06 -1.49
N GLY A 15 22.17 42.08 -0.34
CA GLY A 15 21.54 42.26 0.97
C GLY A 15 21.43 43.74 1.31
N ALA A 16 20.45 44.08 2.15
CA ALA A 16 20.43 45.31 2.93
C ALA A 16 19.87 44.99 4.32
N ALA A 17 20.67 45.28 5.34
CA ALA A 17 20.36 45.09 6.75
C ALA A 17 20.17 46.45 7.46
N CYS A 18 19.40 46.40 8.55
CA CYS A 18 19.43 47.25 9.76
C CYS A 18 18.91 48.71 9.71
N THR A 19 17.91 49.06 10.53
CA THR A 19 18.11 49.55 11.92
C THR A 19 16.81 49.97 12.66
N ARG A 20 16.79 49.62 13.97
CA ARG A 20 16.11 50.11 15.20
C ARG A 20 15.35 51.47 15.27
N LEU A 21 14.17 51.40 15.93
CA LEU A 21 13.59 52.14 17.09
C LEU A 21 13.58 53.70 17.14
N PRO A 22 12.50 54.35 17.64
CA PRO A 22 12.27 54.47 19.10
C PRO A 22 10.81 54.44 19.62
N ASP A 23 10.79 54.44 20.95
CA ASP A 23 9.76 54.34 21.99
C ASP A 23 8.88 55.61 22.16
N THR A 24 7.61 55.44 22.57
CA THR A 24 6.69 56.33 23.33
C THR A 24 5.36 55.57 23.46
N GLY A 25 4.67 55.38 24.58
CA GLY A 25 4.58 56.11 25.86
C GLY A 25 3.09 56.36 26.18
N ASN A 26 2.68 56.11 27.43
CA ASN A 26 1.36 56.30 28.10
C ASN A 26 0.39 55.09 28.00
N SER A 27 0.00 54.33 29.04
CA SER A 27 -0.32 54.54 30.47
C SER A 27 -1.49 55.49 30.75
N GLU A 28 -2.65 54.96 31.16
CA GLU A 28 -3.50 55.51 32.24
C GLU A 28 -4.34 54.38 32.88
N GLU A 29 -3.98 54.05 34.11
CA GLU A 29 -4.81 53.49 35.18
C GLU A 29 -5.14 54.67 36.11
N LEU A 30 -6.37 54.77 36.66
CA LEU A 30 -6.78 55.50 37.90
C LEU A 30 -8.33 55.40 37.95
N SER A 31 -8.99 54.74 38.92
CA SER A 31 -9.11 55.02 40.37
C SER A 31 -10.44 55.72 40.73
N ASP A 32 -11.01 55.19 41.81
CA ASP A 32 -11.87 55.81 42.85
C ASP A 32 -13.41 55.71 42.81
N ALA A 33 -13.88 55.03 43.87
CA ALA A 33 -15.22 55.04 44.46
C ALA A 33 -15.51 56.34 45.24
N PRO A 34 -16.76 56.59 45.64
CA PRO A 34 -17.12 56.58 47.08
C PRO A 34 -18.49 55.90 47.35
N THR A 35 -18.71 55.07 48.37
CA THR A 35 -18.90 55.31 49.83
C THR A 35 -20.27 55.91 50.26
N ALA A 36 -20.97 55.13 51.12
CA ALA A 36 -21.89 55.51 52.23
C ALA A 36 -23.28 56.11 51.92
N THR A 37 -24.37 55.99 52.69
CA THR A 37 -24.79 55.23 53.88
C THR A 37 -26.29 55.54 54.09
N ALA A 38 -27.07 54.49 54.38
CA ALA A 38 -28.28 54.35 55.22
C ALA A 38 -29.33 55.46 55.52
N VAL A 39 -30.55 54.94 55.74
CA VAL A 39 -31.68 55.34 56.65
C VAL A 39 -32.83 56.19 56.07
N ALA A 40 -34.02 55.57 55.98
CA ALA A 40 -35.21 55.96 56.76
C ALA A 40 -36.45 55.07 56.48
N SER A 41 -37.04 54.52 57.54
CA SER A 41 -38.45 54.10 57.58
C SER A 41 -39.38 55.31 57.69
N PRO A 42 -40.66 55.15 57.32
CA PRO A 42 -41.69 55.27 58.36
C PRO A 42 -42.83 54.23 58.26
N THR A 43 -43.61 54.23 59.33
CA THR A 43 -44.58 53.26 59.85
C THR A 43 -46.03 53.49 59.37
N ALA A 44 -46.73 52.36 59.14
CA ALA A 44 -48.17 51.99 59.33
C ALA A 44 -49.33 52.68 58.56
N THR A 45 -50.25 51.90 57.97
CA THR A 45 -51.44 51.29 58.63
C THR A 45 -52.44 50.67 57.61
N ALA A 46 -52.80 49.40 57.85
CA ALA A 46 -53.97 48.57 57.50
C ALA A 46 -54.90 48.88 56.29
N THR A 47 -55.30 47.82 55.56
CA THR A 47 -56.70 47.32 55.48
C THR A 47 -56.71 45.92 54.85
N SER A 48 -57.44 44.99 55.47
CA SER A 48 -57.63 43.59 55.04
C SER A 48 -58.28 43.47 53.66
N THR A 49 -57.83 42.51 52.86
CA THR A 49 -58.67 41.90 51.82
C THR A 49 -58.33 40.42 51.71
N ILE A 50 -59.38 39.62 51.85
CA ILE A 50 -59.42 38.16 51.82
C ILE A 50 -59.17 37.71 50.38
N ILE A 51 -58.20 36.83 50.14
CA ILE A 51 -58.02 36.13 48.85
C ILE A 51 -57.98 34.64 49.17
N PRO A 52 -58.83 33.80 48.55
CA PRO A 52 -58.90 32.38 48.84
C PRO A 52 -57.63 31.66 48.37
N THR A 53 -57.13 30.76 49.21
CA THR A 53 -56.17 29.73 48.81
C THR A 53 -56.87 28.78 47.84
N ILE A 54 -56.58 28.92 46.55
CA ILE A 54 -56.74 27.85 45.57
C ILE A 54 -55.38 27.19 45.43
N THR A 55 -55.17 26.13 46.22
CA THR A 55 -54.14 25.14 45.93
C THR A 55 -54.63 24.34 44.73
N ALA A 56 -54.31 24.80 43.52
CA ALA A 56 -54.42 23.96 42.33
C ALA A 56 -53.23 22.99 42.36
N THR A 57 -53.48 21.77 42.82
CA THR A 57 -52.60 20.64 42.52
C THR A 57 -52.74 20.37 41.03
N ILE A 58 -51.87 20.95 40.21
CA ILE A 58 -51.67 20.50 38.84
C ILE A 58 -50.96 19.15 38.93
N THR A 59 -51.75 18.08 38.85
CA THR A 59 -51.23 16.76 38.51
C THR A 59 -50.79 16.85 37.05
N SER A 60 -49.51 17.18 36.79
CA SER A 60 -48.91 16.92 35.49
C SER A 60 -48.95 15.41 35.29
N GLU A 61 -49.56 14.93 34.20
CA GLU A 61 -49.33 13.56 33.77
C GLU A 61 -47.82 13.35 33.63
N PRO A 62 -47.28 12.18 34.02
CA PRO A 62 -45.89 11.88 33.76
C PRO A 62 -45.67 11.95 32.24
N SER A 63 -44.76 12.83 31.82
CA SER A 63 -44.37 12.93 30.43
C SER A 63 -43.67 11.64 30.02
N GLN A 64 -44.17 10.95 29.00
CA GLN A 64 -43.53 9.75 28.45
C GLN A 64 -42.41 10.15 27.49
N PRO A 65 -41.28 9.42 27.46
CA PRO A 65 -40.23 9.70 26.48
C PRO A 65 -40.75 9.42 25.07
N PHE A 66 -40.35 10.24 24.11
CA PHE A 66 -40.67 10.02 22.70
C PHE A 66 -39.57 10.58 21.81
N LEU A 67 -39.55 10.13 20.57
CA LEU A 67 -38.82 10.78 19.49
C LEU A 67 -39.67 10.74 18.22
N THR A 68 -39.53 11.73 17.36
CA THR A 68 -40.20 11.79 16.05
C THR A 68 -39.25 12.29 14.98
N SER A 69 -39.40 11.76 13.79
CA SER A 69 -38.60 12.06 12.61
C SER A 69 -39.48 12.14 11.37
N SER A 70 -39.11 13.01 10.45
CA SER A 70 -39.77 13.14 9.14
C SER A 70 -38.90 12.54 8.04
N ASP A 71 -39.56 12.09 6.97
CA ASP A 71 -38.88 11.72 5.73
C ASP A 71 -38.02 12.89 5.23
N GLN A 72 -36.78 12.62 4.84
CA GLN A 72 -35.83 13.66 4.50
C GLN A 72 -34.83 13.23 3.41
N LEU A 73 -34.08 14.19 2.90
CA LEU A 73 -33.00 13.93 1.96
C LEU A 73 -31.74 13.56 2.73
N LEU A 74 -31.00 12.56 2.26
CA LEU A 74 -29.66 12.27 2.77
C LEU A 74 -28.65 12.46 1.65
N ASN A 75 -27.75 13.43 1.84
CA ASN A 75 -26.65 13.72 0.93
C ASN A 75 -25.32 13.18 1.49
N GLU A 76 -24.24 13.43 0.77
CA GLU A 76 -22.88 13.01 1.14
C GLU A 76 -22.34 13.65 2.43
N ASP A 77 -22.97 14.73 2.93
CA ASP A 77 -22.58 15.36 4.20
C ASP A 77 -23.04 14.53 5.41
N GLY A 78 -23.92 13.54 5.19
CA GLY A 78 -24.35 12.60 6.23
C GLY A 78 -25.16 13.24 7.36
N GLN A 79 -25.71 14.44 7.17
CA GLN A 79 -26.51 15.11 8.21
C GLN A 79 -27.99 14.72 8.12
N LEU A 80 -28.52 14.27 9.25
CA LEU A 80 -29.94 14.03 9.47
C LEU A 80 -30.47 14.91 10.59
N THR A 81 -31.76 15.23 10.54
CA THR A 81 -32.47 15.97 11.58
C THR A 81 -33.55 15.09 12.20
N ILE A 82 -33.56 14.99 13.52
CA ILE A 82 -34.65 14.38 14.29
C ILE A 82 -35.53 15.51 14.81
N ASP A 83 -36.80 15.52 14.42
CA ASP A 83 -37.72 16.65 14.59
C ASP A 83 -37.88 17.02 16.06
N GLN A 84 -38.16 16.02 16.90
CA GLN A 84 -38.33 16.21 18.33
C GLN A 84 -37.85 15.00 19.12
N VAL A 85 -37.29 15.27 20.29
CA VAL A 85 -36.87 14.26 21.26
C VAL A 85 -37.26 14.74 22.64
N LEU A 86 -37.98 13.92 23.40
CA LEU A 86 -38.17 14.10 24.83
C LEU A 86 -37.45 12.99 25.57
N ALA A 87 -36.33 13.34 26.19
CA ALA A 87 -35.56 12.44 27.03
C ALA A 87 -35.87 12.72 28.51
N LEU A 88 -36.19 11.68 29.29
CA LEU A 88 -36.44 11.80 30.74
C LEU A 88 -35.17 11.71 31.59
N GLU A 89 -34.06 11.35 30.96
CA GLU A 89 -32.72 11.35 31.51
C GLU A 89 -31.73 11.67 30.38
N SER A 90 -30.46 11.88 30.71
CA SER A 90 -29.44 12.07 29.66
C SER A 90 -29.22 10.76 28.90
N GLY A 91 -28.97 10.87 27.60
CA GLY A 91 -28.93 9.73 26.72
C GLY A 91 -28.41 10.05 25.33
N TRP A 92 -28.75 9.17 24.39
CA TRP A 92 -28.30 9.25 23.01
C TRP A 92 -29.47 9.05 22.06
N VAL A 93 -29.50 9.80 20.97
CA VAL A 93 -30.29 9.40 19.80
C VAL A 93 -29.34 8.67 18.86
N VAL A 94 -29.69 7.43 18.53
CA VAL A 94 -28.88 6.53 17.71
C VAL A 94 -29.67 6.22 16.45
N VAL A 95 -29.03 6.36 15.29
CA VAL A 95 -29.62 6.03 13.98
C VAL A 95 -29.06 4.70 13.51
N TYR A 96 -29.97 3.81 13.14
CA TYR A 96 -29.68 2.47 12.62
C TYR A 96 -30.09 2.35 11.16
N ALA A 97 -29.32 1.56 10.41
CA ALA A 97 -29.76 1.04 9.12
C ALA A 97 -30.92 0.05 9.30
N ASP A 98 -31.69 -0.13 8.24
CA ASP A 98 -32.67 -1.20 8.08
C ASP A 98 -31.97 -2.49 7.66
N ASP A 99 -32.29 -3.57 8.36
CA ASP A 99 -31.86 -4.93 8.04
C ASP A 99 -33.12 -5.81 7.97
N GLU A 100 -33.66 -5.94 6.76
CA GLU A 100 -34.86 -6.74 6.46
C GLU A 100 -36.10 -6.38 7.30
N GLY A 101 -36.28 -5.11 7.66
CA GLY A 101 -37.38 -4.63 8.51
C GLY A 101 -37.09 -4.69 10.01
N GLU A 102 -35.86 -5.02 10.40
CA GLU A 102 -35.34 -4.93 11.77
C GLU A 102 -34.21 -3.90 11.86
N THR A 103 -33.83 -3.52 13.08
CA THR A 103 -32.73 -2.57 13.32
C THR A 103 -31.38 -3.24 13.03
N GLY A 104 -30.67 -2.75 12.04
CA GLY A 104 -29.36 -3.23 11.59
C GLY A 104 -28.17 -2.60 12.34
N SER A 105 -27.17 -2.16 11.59
CA SER A 105 -25.95 -1.52 12.12
C SER A 105 -26.20 -0.06 12.55
N VAL A 106 -25.43 0.41 13.53
CA VAL A 106 -25.42 1.83 13.94
C VAL A 106 -24.71 2.66 12.88
N LEU A 107 -25.38 3.69 12.36
CA LEU A 107 -24.83 4.62 11.37
C LEU A 107 -24.25 5.89 12.00
N GLY A 108 -24.79 6.30 13.14
CA GLY A 108 -24.32 7.47 13.90
C GLY A 108 -25.19 7.74 15.12
N PHE A 109 -24.69 8.60 16.01
CA PHE A 109 -25.37 8.92 17.26
C PHE A 109 -25.03 10.34 17.73
N VAL A 110 -25.91 10.92 18.55
CA VAL A 110 -25.70 12.23 19.19
C VAL A 110 -26.19 12.20 20.63
N ASN A 111 -25.48 12.90 21.51
CA ASN A 111 -25.90 13.06 22.90
C ASN A 111 -27.12 13.98 22.99
N VAL A 112 -28.08 13.60 23.84
CA VAL A 112 -29.23 14.41 24.21
C VAL A 112 -29.33 14.47 25.74
N ASN A 113 -29.37 15.68 26.28
CA ASN A 113 -29.57 15.88 27.72
C ASN A 113 -31.02 15.60 28.12
N GLU A 114 -31.30 15.46 29.41
CA GLU A 114 -32.67 15.44 29.92
C GLU A 114 -33.47 16.67 29.45
N GLY A 115 -34.69 16.46 28.98
CA GLY A 115 -35.60 17.49 28.51
C GLY A 115 -36.07 17.31 27.08
N GLN A 116 -36.74 18.34 26.56
CA GLN A 116 -37.23 18.39 25.19
C GLN A 116 -36.21 19.10 24.29
N HIS A 117 -35.92 18.48 23.16
CA HIS A 117 -35.06 19.00 22.09
C HIS A 117 -35.84 18.99 20.78
N GLU A 118 -35.57 19.98 19.93
CA GLU A 118 -36.11 20.10 18.58
C GLU A 118 -34.95 20.21 17.60
N ASP A 119 -35.16 19.76 16.36
CA ASP A 119 -34.18 19.83 15.27
C ASP A 119 -32.81 19.25 15.65
N VAL A 120 -32.81 18.06 16.25
CA VAL A 120 -31.57 17.39 16.72
C VAL A 120 -30.78 16.90 15.51
N LEU A 121 -29.60 17.48 15.28
CA LEU A 121 -28.71 17.12 14.18
C LEU A 121 -27.85 15.91 14.52
N ILE A 122 -27.82 14.93 13.62
CA ILE A 122 -27.03 13.70 13.73
C ILE A 122 -26.16 13.57 12.48
N SER A 123 -24.87 13.29 12.68
CA SER A 123 -23.95 12.90 11.60
C SER A 123 -23.90 11.38 11.50
N ILE A 124 -24.15 10.85 10.32
CA ILE A 124 -24.10 9.41 10.01
C ILE A 124 -23.13 9.15 8.86
N ASP A 125 -22.77 7.88 8.65
CA ASP A 125 -22.14 7.45 7.40
C ASP A 125 -23.21 7.22 6.31
N PRO A 126 -23.30 8.10 5.29
CA PRO A 126 -24.33 7.99 4.27
C PRO A 126 -24.07 6.85 3.27
N PHE A 127 -22.87 6.26 3.23
CA PHE A 127 -22.55 5.14 2.34
C PHE A 127 -22.94 3.77 2.92
N GLN A 128 -23.30 3.73 4.21
CA GLN A 128 -23.88 2.56 4.88
C GLN A 128 -25.39 2.69 5.09
N ALA A 129 -25.99 3.82 4.70
CA ALA A 129 -27.41 4.08 4.92
C ALA A 129 -28.32 3.28 3.98
N SER A 130 -29.41 2.76 4.55
CA SER A 130 -30.54 2.17 3.84
C SER A 130 -31.63 3.22 3.52
N PRO A 131 -32.55 2.95 2.59
CA PRO A 131 -33.67 3.86 2.28
C PRO A 131 -34.64 4.10 3.45
N VAL A 132 -34.70 3.17 4.39
CA VAL A 132 -35.46 3.27 5.65
C VAL A 132 -34.44 3.29 6.78
N LEU A 133 -34.60 4.18 7.75
CA LEU A 133 -33.74 4.30 8.92
C LEU A 133 -34.57 4.26 10.20
N TYR A 134 -33.94 3.80 11.29
CA TYR A 134 -34.55 3.78 12.62
C TYR A 134 -33.80 4.72 13.57
N ALA A 135 -34.51 5.70 14.14
CA ALA A 135 -34.00 6.50 15.23
C ALA A 135 -34.45 5.89 16.56
N ILE A 136 -33.53 5.66 17.49
CA ILE A 136 -33.80 5.02 18.78
C ILE A 136 -33.19 5.87 19.89
N LEU A 137 -33.96 6.13 20.94
CA LEU A 137 -33.44 6.78 22.14
C LEU A 137 -32.78 5.73 23.03
N HIS A 138 -31.52 5.97 23.42
CA HIS A 138 -30.74 5.16 24.35
C HIS A 138 -30.49 5.94 25.64
N VAL A 139 -30.32 5.21 26.74
CA VAL A 139 -29.83 5.79 28.00
C VAL A 139 -28.32 6.02 27.93
N ASP A 140 -27.82 7.01 28.66
CA ASP A 140 -26.39 7.18 28.98
C ASP A 140 -26.15 6.56 30.37
N ALA A 141 -25.75 5.30 30.39
CA ALA A 141 -25.51 4.54 31.60
C ALA A 141 -24.07 4.01 31.59
N GLY A 142 -23.43 3.90 32.76
CA GLY A 142 -22.02 3.51 32.78
C GLY A 142 -21.12 4.74 32.83
N GLU A 143 -20.31 4.99 31.80
CA GLU A 143 -19.42 6.14 31.74
C GLU A 143 -20.14 7.34 31.14
N ALA A 144 -20.57 8.27 31.99
CA ALA A 144 -21.32 9.46 31.58
C ALA A 144 -20.68 10.20 30.40
N GLY A 145 -21.43 10.33 29.30
CA GLY A 145 -21.02 10.99 28.07
C GLY A 145 -20.19 10.15 27.11
N ALA A 146 -20.01 8.84 27.36
CA ALA A 146 -19.47 7.88 26.40
C ALA A 146 -20.61 7.02 25.84
N PHE A 147 -20.60 6.73 24.52
CA PHE A 147 -21.59 5.83 23.93
C PHE A 147 -21.08 4.38 23.98
N GLU A 148 -21.79 3.52 24.70
CA GLU A 148 -21.33 2.19 25.13
C GLU A 148 -22.32 1.09 24.70
N TYR A 149 -22.40 0.84 23.38
CA TYR A 149 -23.29 -0.16 22.78
C TYR A 149 -22.56 -1.15 21.84
N PRO A 150 -22.83 -2.47 21.94
CA PRO A 150 -23.70 -3.14 22.90
C PRO A 150 -23.12 -3.09 24.32
N GLY A 151 -23.96 -2.77 25.32
CA GLY A 151 -23.45 -2.53 26.66
C GLY A 151 -24.45 -1.88 27.63
N PRO A 152 -23.96 -1.01 28.53
CA PRO A 152 -24.77 -0.21 29.45
C PRO A 152 -25.82 0.68 28.75
N ASP A 153 -25.49 1.28 27.61
CA ASP A 153 -26.34 2.23 26.87
C ASP A 153 -27.44 1.53 26.07
N ARG A 154 -28.41 0.98 26.79
CA ARG A 154 -29.52 0.23 26.19
C ARG A 154 -30.60 1.18 25.65
N PRO A 155 -31.40 0.73 24.68
CA PRO A 155 -32.59 1.46 24.26
C PRO A 155 -33.52 1.78 25.43
N VAL A 156 -34.03 3.01 25.45
CA VAL A 156 -35.09 3.45 26.36
C VAL A 156 -36.37 2.71 26.00
N THR A 157 -37.06 2.20 27.01
CA THR A 157 -38.35 1.53 26.84
C THR A 157 -39.45 2.29 27.58
N ASP A 158 -40.56 2.57 26.90
CA ASP A 158 -41.82 2.99 27.52
C ASP A 158 -42.84 1.86 27.46
N SER A 159 -43.39 1.48 28.61
CA SER A 159 -44.41 0.42 28.70
C SER A 159 -44.03 -0.93 28.07
N SER A 160 -42.72 -1.21 27.97
CA SER A 160 -42.05 -2.36 27.32
C SER A 160 -41.79 -2.24 25.82
N ASP A 161 -42.20 -1.14 25.19
CA ASP A 161 -41.89 -0.84 23.79
C ASP A 161 -40.68 0.10 23.73
N MET A 162 -39.80 -0.10 22.75
CA MET A 162 -38.65 0.79 22.55
C MET A 162 -39.12 2.16 22.10
N VAL A 163 -38.50 3.22 22.62
CA VAL A 163 -38.70 4.58 22.13
C VAL A 163 -37.95 4.71 20.81
N MET A 164 -38.66 4.45 19.73
CA MET A 164 -38.12 4.46 18.37
C MET A 164 -39.07 5.13 17.40
N ASP A 165 -38.53 5.60 16.27
CA ASP A 165 -39.30 6.06 15.12
C ASP A 165 -38.62 5.59 13.82
N GLU A 166 -39.44 5.36 12.80
CA GLU A 166 -39.02 4.91 11.47
C GLU A 166 -39.28 6.03 10.47
N PHE A 167 -38.31 6.33 9.61
CA PHE A 167 -38.44 7.34 8.57
C PHE A 167 -37.69 6.94 7.30
N ASN A 168 -38.16 7.47 6.16
CA ASN A 168 -37.52 7.24 4.87
C ASN A 168 -36.48 8.32 4.59
N VAL A 169 -35.42 7.94 3.89
CA VAL A 169 -34.46 8.87 3.31
C VAL A 169 -34.41 8.73 1.80
N ASP A 170 -34.48 9.87 1.10
CA ASP A 170 -34.14 9.93 -0.32
C ASP A 170 -32.62 10.08 -0.45
N LEU A 171 -31.96 8.95 -0.73
CA LEU A 171 -30.50 8.83 -0.83
C LEU A 171 -30.00 9.51 -2.11
N GLN A 172 -29.32 10.65 -1.96
CA GLN A 172 -28.67 11.38 -3.04
C GLN A 172 -27.15 11.37 -2.86
N VAL A 173 -26.59 10.17 -2.71
CA VAL A 173 -25.16 9.94 -2.56
C VAL A 173 -24.55 9.46 -3.87
N LEU A 174 -23.34 9.92 -4.18
CA LEU A 174 -22.59 9.39 -5.29
C LEU A 174 -22.05 8.01 -4.93
N VAL A 175 -22.57 6.95 -5.55
CA VAL A 175 -22.08 5.59 -5.29
C VAL A 175 -20.69 5.44 -5.91
N PRO A 176 -19.66 5.05 -5.13
CA PRO A 176 -18.33 4.82 -5.67
C PRO A 176 -18.35 3.68 -6.70
N GLU A 177 -17.67 3.87 -7.82
CA GLU A 177 -17.67 2.93 -8.94
C GLU A 177 -16.30 2.95 -9.63
N VAL A 178 -15.81 1.78 -10.05
CA VAL A 178 -14.67 1.66 -10.95
C VAL A 178 -15.08 0.74 -12.09
N THR A 179 -14.86 1.17 -13.33
CA THR A 179 -15.01 0.32 -14.51
C THR A 179 -13.75 0.35 -15.35
N VAL A 180 -13.36 -0.82 -15.82
CA VAL A 180 -12.20 -1.03 -16.67
C VAL A 180 -12.42 -2.29 -17.47
N THR A 181 -11.98 -2.26 -18.72
CA THR A 181 -12.04 -3.39 -19.64
C THR A 181 -10.67 -4.02 -19.83
N ASP A 182 -10.68 -5.31 -20.20
CA ASP A 182 -9.47 -6.02 -20.60
C ASP A 182 -8.76 -5.28 -21.72
N GLN A 183 -7.46 -5.07 -21.57
CA GLN A 183 -6.70 -4.23 -22.47
C GLN A 183 -5.24 -4.61 -22.56
N GLU A 184 -4.59 -4.16 -23.64
CA GLU A 184 -3.15 -4.28 -23.80
C GLU A 184 -2.43 -3.13 -23.12
N LEU A 185 -1.27 -3.43 -22.54
CA LEU A 185 -0.35 -2.39 -22.10
C LEU A 185 0.11 -1.55 -23.30
N THR A 186 0.01 -0.23 -23.17
CA THR A 186 0.54 0.69 -24.18
C THR A 186 2.07 0.59 -24.29
N ASP A 187 2.64 1.09 -25.38
CA ASP A 187 4.10 1.10 -25.57
C ASP A 187 4.82 1.95 -24.48
N ASP A 188 4.12 2.95 -23.94
CA ASP A 188 4.60 3.78 -22.83
C ASP A 188 4.32 3.15 -21.46
N GLY A 189 3.82 1.91 -21.39
CA GLY A 189 3.56 1.17 -20.16
C GLY A 189 2.40 1.72 -19.32
N LEU A 190 1.39 2.29 -19.97
CA LEU A 190 0.16 2.80 -19.35
C LEU A 190 -1.00 1.80 -19.51
N ILE A 191 -1.88 1.80 -18.50
CA ILE A 191 -3.23 1.24 -18.50
C ILE A 191 -4.23 2.39 -18.33
N PHE A 192 -5.41 2.29 -18.93
CA PHE A 192 -6.49 3.26 -18.79
C PHE A 192 -7.66 2.67 -18.01
N ILE A 193 -8.11 3.37 -16.97
CA ILE A 193 -9.37 3.06 -16.29
C ILE A 193 -10.47 3.81 -17.01
N ASP A 194 -11.49 3.08 -17.49
CA ASP A 194 -12.56 3.62 -18.32
C ASP A 194 -13.34 4.69 -17.56
N LYS A 195 -13.71 4.38 -16.31
CA LYS A 195 -14.43 5.31 -15.42
C LYS A 195 -14.10 5.05 -13.95
N VAL A 196 -13.95 6.13 -13.20
CA VAL A 196 -13.92 6.13 -11.73
C VAL A 196 -14.93 7.16 -11.24
N VAL A 197 -15.87 6.74 -10.39
CA VAL A 197 -16.77 7.62 -9.67
C VAL A 197 -16.29 7.67 -8.22
N ALA A 198 -15.81 8.82 -7.77
CA ALA A 198 -15.24 9.01 -6.45
C ALA A 198 -16.10 9.98 -5.61
N PRO A 199 -16.66 9.57 -4.46
CA PRO A 199 -17.46 10.46 -3.60
C PRO A 199 -16.66 11.60 -2.96
N LYS A 200 -15.34 11.42 -2.80
CA LYS A 200 -14.36 12.41 -2.34
C LYS A 200 -13.12 12.33 -3.25
N PRO A 201 -12.22 13.33 -3.20
CA PRO A 201 -10.90 13.18 -3.82
C PRO A 201 -10.19 11.93 -3.29
N GLY A 202 -9.39 11.31 -4.15
CA GLY A 202 -8.77 10.03 -3.83
C GLY A 202 -7.75 9.59 -4.86
N TRP A 203 -7.46 8.29 -4.82
CA TRP A 203 -6.48 7.63 -5.67
C TRP A 203 -7.07 6.37 -6.27
N ILE A 204 -6.84 6.14 -7.56
CA ILE A 204 -7.07 4.84 -8.19
C ILE A 204 -5.71 4.14 -8.32
N ALA A 205 -5.60 2.95 -7.74
CA ALA A 205 -4.36 2.18 -7.71
C ALA A 205 -4.52 0.85 -8.45
N LEU A 206 -3.51 0.48 -9.24
CA LEU A 206 -3.40 -0.84 -9.85
C LEU A 206 -2.52 -1.73 -8.99
N GLN A 207 -3.05 -2.90 -8.65
CA GLN A 207 -2.36 -3.92 -7.87
C GLN A 207 -2.29 -5.23 -8.64
N SER A 208 -1.24 -6.02 -8.39
CA SER A 208 -1.13 -7.38 -8.90
C SER A 208 -2.25 -8.26 -8.33
N ASP A 209 -2.50 -9.39 -8.97
CA ASP A 209 -3.35 -10.46 -8.42
C ASP A 209 -2.52 -11.30 -7.46
N LEU A 210 -3.02 -11.46 -6.24
CA LEU A 210 -2.54 -12.37 -5.22
C LEU A 210 -3.71 -13.25 -4.79
N ASP A 211 -3.79 -14.45 -5.33
CA ASP A 211 -4.86 -15.41 -5.04
C ASP A 211 -6.27 -14.84 -5.25
N ALA A 212 -6.50 -14.17 -6.39
CA ALA A 212 -7.76 -13.48 -6.73
C ALA A 212 -8.12 -12.28 -5.85
N ALA A 213 -7.15 -11.74 -5.10
CA ALA A 213 -7.27 -10.51 -4.34
C ALA A 213 -6.19 -9.49 -4.74
N PRO A 214 -6.39 -8.18 -4.45
CA PRO A 214 -5.35 -7.17 -4.63
C PRO A 214 -4.07 -7.52 -3.87
N GLY A 215 -2.94 -7.52 -4.58
CA GLY A 215 -1.60 -7.81 -4.08
C GLY A 215 -0.71 -6.56 -4.05
N GLU A 216 0.46 -6.65 -4.69
CA GLU A 216 1.46 -5.57 -4.66
C GLU A 216 1.01 -4.36 -5.48
N LEU A 217 1.34 -3.15 -5.00
CA LEU A 217 1.07 -1.90 -5.69
C LEU A 217 2.00 -1.73 -6.91
N LEU A 218 1.40 -1.59 -8.09
CA LEU A 218 2.13 -1.47 -9.36
C LEU A 218 2.15 -0.05 -9.93
N GLY A 219 1.17 0.77 -9.55
CA GLY A 219 1.01 2.15 -10.01
C GLY A 219 -0.29 2.76 -9.50
N PHE A 220 -0.39 4.09 -9.53
CA PHE A 220 -1.57 4.83 -9.07
C PHE A 220 -1.74 6.16 -9.81
N ALA A 221 -2.94 6.73 -9.75
CA ALA A 221 -3.24 8.07 -10.26
C ALA A 221 -4.26 8.77 -9.35
N PRO A 222 -4.19 10.11 -9.21
CA PRO A 222 -5.18 10.86 -8.46
C PRO A 222 -6.52 10.88 -9.21
N VAL A 223 -7.61 10.92 -8.47
CA VAL A 223 -8.96 11.13 -8.98
C VAL A 223 -9.65 12.23 -8.20
N ASP A 224 -10.36 13.10 -8.92
CA ASP A 224 -11.16 14.15 -8.31
C ASP A 224 -12.49 13.58 -7.82
N LYS A 225 -13.16 14.29 -6.92
CA LYS A 225 -14.55 13.99 -6.58
C LYS A 225 -15.43 14.05 -7.83
N GLY A 226 -16.32 13.07 -7.98
CA GLY A 226 -17.23 12.95 -9.11
C GLY A 226 -16.77 11.90 -10.11
N GLU A 227 -17.14 12.09 -11.36
CA GLU A 227 -16.79 11.19 -12.47
C GLU A 227 -15.44 11.58 -13.07
N ASN A 228 -14.56 10.59 -13.18
CA ASN A 228 -13.26 10.65 -13.85
C ASN A 228 -13.27 9.61 -14.98
N THR A 229 -12.85 9.98 -16.18
CA THR A 229 -12.83 9.08 -17.35
C THR A 229 -11.43 9.00 -17.93
N ASP A 230 -11.10 7.87 -18.57
CA ASP A 230 -9.82 7.65 -19.24
C ASP A 230 -8.59 7.90 -18.33
N VAL A 231 -8.67 7.47 -17.07
CA VAL A 231 -7.62 7.72 -16.08
C VAL A 231 -6.40 6.87 -16.42
N ALA A 232 -5.32 7.53 -16.84
CA ALA A 232 -4.08 6.86 -17.24
C ALA A 232 -3.20 6.56 -16.02
N ILE A 233 -2.80 5.30 -15.86
CA ILE A 233 -1.95 4.83 -14.77
C ILE A 233 -0.67 4.22 -15.36
N LYS A 234 0.48 4.73 -14.92
CA LYS A 234 1.79 4.18 -15.29
C LYS A 234 2.08 2.94 -14.44
N LEU A 235 2.27 1.81 -15.12
CA LEU A 235 2.44 0.51 -14.47
C LEU A 235 3.93 0.12 -14.41
N ASN A 236 4.39 -0.37 -13.25
CA ASN A 236 5.60 -1.19 -13.16
C ASN A 236 5.31 -2.61 -13.68
N TRP A 237 5.12 -2.74 -15.00
CA TRP A 237 4.60 -3.95 -15.62
C TRP A 237 5.47 -5.20 -15.46
N ARG A 238 6.76 -5.05 -15.12
CA ARG A 238 7.68 -6.18 -14.90
C ARG A 238 7.42 -6.94 -13.60
N GLU A 239 6.66 -6.33 -12.70
CA GLU A 239 6.16 -6.91 -11.46
C GLU A 239 4.67 -7.25 -11.56
N ALA A 240 4.03 -6.94 -12.69
CA ALA A 240 2.61 -7.13 -12.89
C ALA A 240 2.26 -8.57 -13.28
N SER A 241 1.14 -9.05 -12.75
CA SER A 241 0.43 -10.23 -13.22
C SER A 241 -0.51 -9.88 -14.40
N PRO A 242 -0.90 -10.89 -15.21
CA PRO A 242 -1.90 -10.73 -16.27
C PRO A 242 -3.27 -10.28 -15.76
N THR A 243 -3.66 -10.71 -14.57
CA THR A 243 -4.86 -10.22 -13.87
C THR A 243 -4.45 -9.06 -12.97
N LEU A 244 -5.16 -7.94 -13.04
CA LEU A 244 -4.91 -6.76 -12.22
C LEU A 244 -6.18 -6.34 -11.49
N HIS A 245 -6.00 -5.72 -10.32
CA HIS A 245 -7.07 -5.10 -9.54
C HIS A 245 -6.90 -3.58 -9.52
N ALA A 246 -7.94 -2.87 -9.95
CA ALA A 246 -8.06 -1.43 -9.79
C ALA A 246 -8.85 -1.13 -8.51
N VAL A 247 -8.18 -0.58 -7.50
CA VAL A 247 -8.75 -0.31 -6.17
C VAL A 247 -8.82 1.19 -5.94
N LEU A 248 -10.00 1.68 -5.57
CA LEU A 248 -10.25 3.09 -5.29
C LEU A 248 -10.00 3.40 -3.81
N TYR A 249 -9.13 4.37 -3.53
CA TYR A 249 -8.70 4.80 -2.20
C TYR A 249 -9.13 6.24 -1.91
N GLU A 250 -9.52 6.51 -0.67
CA GLU A 250 -9.67 7.86 -0.14
C GLU A 250 -8.29 8.51 0.03
N ASP A 251 -8.18 9.81 -0.26
CA ASP A 251 -6.99 10.61 0.06
C ASP A 251 -6.98 10.88 1.58
N ALA A 252 -6.45 9.95 2.36
CA ALA A 252 -6.55 9.96 3.82
C ALA A 252 -5.18 10.27 4.46
N GLY A 253 -5.11 11.32 5.28
CA GLY A 253 -3.86 11.72 5.93
C GLY A 253 -3.27 12.97 5.28
N GLU A 254 -2.17 12.85 4.55
CA GLU A 254 -1.52 13.99 3.90
C GLU A 254 -2.19 14.31 2.57
N MET A 255 -3.14 15.26 2.58
CA MET A 255 -3.87 15.69 1.38
C MET A 255 -2.97 15.85 0.14
N GLY A 256 -3.33 15.13 -0.92
CA GLY A 256 -2.65 15.17 -2.22
C GLY A 256 -1.38 14.33 -2.29
N ARG A 257 -1.15 13.44 -1.32
CA ARG A 257 -0.11 12.43 -1.36
C ARG A 257 -0.77 11.05 -1.25
N PHE A 258 -0.21 10.06 -1.95
CA PHE A 258 -0.65 8.68 -1.79
C PHE A 258 0.29 8.02 -0.77
N GLU A 259 -0.26 7.59 0.35
CA GLU A 259 0.46 6.91 1.42
C GLU A 259 0.47 5.38 1.24
N GLY A 260 -0.28 4.87 0.25
CA GLY A 260 -0.32 3.47 -0.12
C GLY A 260 -1.42 2.67 0.60
N PRO A 261 -1.65 1.42 0.18
CA PRO A 261 -2.77 0.59 0.65
C PRO A 261 -2.86 0.35 2.17
N GLU A 262 -1.75 0.47 2.89
CA GLU A 262 -1.69 0.27 4.35
C GLU A 262 -2.15 1.50 5.13
N ASN A 263 -2.11 2.69 4.52
CA ASN A 263 -2.35 3.97 5.17
C ASN A 263 -3.61 4.65 4.63
N ASP A 264 -3.79 4.62 3.30
CA ASP A 264 -4.99 5.11 2.64
C ASP A 264 -6.07 4.04 2.69
N LYS A 265 -7.26 4.44 3.15
CA LYS A 265 -8.40 3.51 3.24
C LYS A 265 -9.05 3.35 1.87
N PRO A 266 -9.39 2.12 1.44
CA PRO A 266 -10.18 1.94 0.24
C PRO A 266 -11.57 2.54 0.45
N PHE A 267 -12.14 3.14 -0.58
CA PHE A 267 -13.57 3.43 -0.59
C PHE A 267 -14.34 2.13 -0.47
N VAL A 268 -15.34 2.11 0.40
CA VAL A 268 -16.22 0.96 0.62
C VAL A 268 -17.65 1.29 0.22
N PHE A 269 -18.37 0.27 -0.22
CA PHE A 269 -19.82 0.30 -0.39
C PHE A 269 -20.40 -0.94 0.29
N GLY A 270 -21.25 -0.76 1.31
CA GLY A 270 -21.76 -1.88 2.13
C GLY A 270 -20.64 -2.78 2.66
N ASP A 271 -19.67 -2.19 3.36
CA ASP A 271 -18.43 -2.82 3.85
C ASP A 271 -17.48 -3.47 2.84
N THR A 272 -17.79 -3.42 1.53
CA THR A 272 -16.95 -4.03 0.49
C THR A 272 -16.10 -2.96 -0.21
N PRO A 273 -14.76 -3.13 -0.30
CA PRO A 273 -13.91 -2.25 -1.08
C PRO A 273 -14.35 -2.17 -2.54
N VAL A 274 -14.32 -0.97 -3.12
CA VAL A 274 -14.62 -0.77 -4.53
C VAL A 274 -13.41 -1.19 -5.37
N VAL A 275 -13.53 -2.36 -5.99
CA VAL A 275 -12.49 -2.99 -6.80
C VAL A 275 -13.06 -3.39 -8.15
N ALA A 276 -12.30 -3.12 -9.21
CA ALA A 276 -12.53 -3.69 -10.53
C ALA A 276 -11.37 -4.60 -10.93
N THR A 277 -11.68 -5.82 -11.36
CA THR A 277 -10.70 -6.81 -11.82
C THR A 277 -10.76 -6.92 -13.34
N PHE A 278 -9.60 -6.90 -13.99
CA PHE A 278 -9.50 -7.01 -15.45
C PHE A 278 -8.20 -7.70 -15.87
N ARG A 279 -8.16 -8.16 -17.12
CA ARG A 279 -6.96 -8.75 -17.73
C ARG A 279 -6.13 -7.70 -18.47
N ALA A 280 -4.88 -7.55 -18.06
CA ALA A 280 -3.86 -6.80 -18.77
C ALA A 280 -3.00 -7.72 -19.65
N ILE A 281 -2.93 -7.42 -20.95
CA ILE A 281 -2.03 -8.12 -21.88
C ILE A 281 -0.67 -7.44 -21.82
N LEU A 282 0.25 -8.07 -21.07
CA LEU A 282 1.60 -7.58 -20.83
C LEU A 282 2.56 -8.02 -21.96
N PRO A 283 3.66 -7.28 -22.19
CA PRO A 283 4.76 -7.78 -23.00
C PRO A 283 5.31 -9.11 -22.45
N PRO A 284 5.66 -10.09 -23.31
CA PRO A 284 6.41 -11.27 -22.90
C PRO A 284 7.68 -10.88 -22.14
N ASP A 285 7.94 -11.51 -21.01
CA ASP A 285 9.13 -11.28 -20.19
C ASP A 285 9.68 -12.61 -19.70
N ILE A 286 10.97 -12.85 -19.96
CA ILE A 286 11.77 -13.91 -19.36
C ILE A 286 12.99 -13.22 -18.75
N LEU A 287 13.11 -13.31 -17.43
CA LEU A 287 14.32 -12.93 -16.72
C LEU A 287 15.14 -14.21 -16.53
N VAL A 288 16.30 -14.25 -17.18
CA VAL A 288 17.28 -15.33 -17.04
C VAL A 288 18.66 -14.68 -16.95
N PHE A 289 19.47 -15.17 -16.01
CA PHE A 289 20.84 -14.72 -15.85
C PHE A 289 21.80 -15.66 -16.55
N ASP A 290 22.93 -15.10 -16.98
CA ASP A 290 24.08 -15.86 -17.42
C ASP A 290 24.53 -16.81 -16.30
N GLN A 291 24.63 -18.09 -16.61
CA GLN A 291 24.94 -19.14 -15.64
C GLN A 291 25.50 -20.36 -16.36
N PRO A 292 26.39 -21.14 -15.72
CA PRO A 292 26.80 -22.43 -16.27
C PRO A 292 25.61 -23.40 -16.34
N VAL A 293 25.66 -24.34 -17.27
CA VAL A 293 24.76 -25.50 -17.24
C VAL A 293 25.34 -26.53 -16.31
N LEU A 294 24.62 -26.84 -15.22
CA LEU A 294 25.03 -27.83 -14.23
C LEU A 294 23.98 -28.93 -14.14
N ASP A 295 24.44 -30.17 -14.03
CA ASP A 295 23.58 -31.36 -14.00
C ASP A 295 22.55 -31.38 -15.13
N ALA A 296 22.97 -30.92 -16.32
CA ALA A 296 22.12 -30.78 -17.50
C ALA A 296 20.86 -29.93 -17.24
N SER A 297 20.98 -28.86 -16.45
CA SER A 297 19.89 -27.94 -16.13
C SER A 297 20.31 -26.48 -16.11
N ILE A 298 19.32 -25.60 -16.30
CA ILE A 298 19.42 -24.15 -16.09
C ILE A 298 18.25 -23.67 -15.25
N THR A 299 18.37 -22.48 -14.65
CA THR A 299 17.29 -21.83 -13.90
C THR A 299 16.88 -20.52 -14.56
N VAL A 300 15.60 -20.38 -14.89
CA VAL A 300 14.99 -19.11 -15.29
C VAL A 300 14.48 -18.42 -14.03
N GLU A 301 14.94 -17.20 -13.79
CA GLU A 301 14.62 -16.43 -12.59
C GLU A 301 13.12 -16.12 -12.52
N ARG A 302 12.56 -15.67 -13.65
CA ARG A 302 11.16 -15.31 -13.77
C ARG A 302 10.69 -15.45 -15.20
N ALA A 303 9.45 -15.88 -15.39
CA ALA A 303 8.73 -15.76 -16.66
C ALA A 303 7.28 -15.36 -16.39
N THR A 304 6.72 -14.48 -17.22
CA THR A 304 5.30 -14.11 -17.15
C THR A 304 4.54 -14.77 -18.29
N SER A 305 3.57 -15.63 -17.97
CA SER A 305 2.73 -16.33 -18.94
C SER A 305 1.30 -15.77 -18.97
N LEU A 306 0.68 -15.77 -20.15
CA LEU A 306 -0.72 -15.36 -20.36
C LEU A 306 -1.61 -16.59 -20.53
N GLY A 307 -1.82 -17.32 -19.44
CA GLY A 307 -2.40 -18.66 -19.39
C GLY A 307 -1.32 -19.74 -19.16
N PRO A 308 -1.74 -21.02 -19.02
CA PRO A 308 -0.81 -22.14 -19.05
C PRO A 308 0.07 -22.09 -20.30
N GLY A 309 1.35 -22.41 -20.14
CA GLY A 309 2.31 -22.26 -21.22
C GLY A 309 3.61 -23.00 -20.96
N TRP A 310 4.62 -22.67 -21.76
CA TRP A 310 5.95 -23.26 -21.65
C TRP A 310 7.03 -22.19 -21.80
N VAL A 311 8.11 -22.33 -21.05
CA VAL A 311 9.39 -21.72 -21.39
C VAL A 311 10.24 -22.76 -22.11
N VAL A 312 10.73 -22.41 -23.30
CA VAL A 312 11.41 -23.35 -24.20
C VAL A 312 12.80 -22.85 -24.51
N VAL A 313 13.80 -23.73 -24.38
CA VAL A 313 15.21 -23.46 -24.58
C VAL A 313 15.66 -24.00 -25.94
N TYR A 314 16.29 -23.13 -26.71
CA TYR A 314 16.86 -23.39 -28.02
C TYR A 314 18.37 -23.25 -27.96
N HIS A 315 19.10 -24.14 -28.64
CA HIS A 315 20.51 -23.90 -28.88
C HIS A 315 20.70 -22.79 -29.94
N ASP A 316 21.85 -22.12 -29.88
CA ASP A 316 22.25 -21.12 -30.86
C ASP A 316 22.68 -21.78 -32.17
N ASP A 317 22.07 -21.35 -33.27
CA ASP A 317 22.44 -21.72 -34.64
C ASP A 317 22.89 -20.47 -35.41
N GLU A 318 24.15 -20.12 -35.22
CA GLU A 318 24.80 -18.94 -35.85
C GLU A 318 24.04 -17.63 -35.60
N GLY A 319 23.57 -17.40 -34.38
CA GLY A 319 22.77 -16.23 -34.01
C GLY A 319 21.25 -16.39 -34.23
N ASN A 320 20.80 -17.55 -34.70
CA ASN A 320 19.39 -17.86 -34.89
C ASN A 320 18.91 -18.93 -33.91
N LEU A 321 17.59 -19.07 -33.83
CA LEU A 321 16.94 -20.16 -33.11
C LEU A 321 17.19 -21.50 -33.82
N GLY A 322 17.93 -22.39 -33.16
CA GLY A 322 18.16 -23.74 -33.64
C GLY A 322 17.09 -24.74 -33.19
N ASN A 323 17.50 -25.97 -32.89
CA ASN A 323 16.69 -27.00 -32.25
C ASN A 323 16.39 -26.69 -30.77
N ILE A 324 15.23 -27.19 -30.33
CA ILE A 324 14.84 -27.19 -28.91
C ILE A 324 15.70 -28.21 -28.16
N ILE A 325 16.22 -27.82 -27.01
CA ILE A 325 17.07 -28.68 -26.17
C ILE A 325 16.50 -28.90 -24.76
N GLY A 326 15.47 -28.15 -24.36
CA GLY A 326 14.79 -28.28 -23.07
C GLY A 326 13.56 -27.39 -23.00
N TRP A 327 12.65 -27.70 -22.07
CA TRP A 327 11.44 -26.90 -21.81
C TRP A 327 10.93 -27.18 -20.39
N SER A 328 10.14 -26.26 -19.87
CA SER A 328 9.43 -26.43 -18.60
C SER A 328 8.05 -25.76 -18.66
N GLN A 329 7.08 -26.34 -17.95
CA GLN A 329 5.71 -25.86 -17.90
C GLN A 329 5.63 -24.58 -17.07
N LEU A 330 4.73 -23.68 -17.46
CA LEU A 330 4.40 -22.45 -16.76
C LEU A 330 2.90 -22.45 -16.42
N GLU A 331 2.59 -21.99 -15.23
CA GLU A 331 1.23 -21.62 -14.84
C GLU A 331 0.84 -20.26 -15.42
N ASP A 332 -0.45 -19.92 -15.41
CA ASP A 332 -0.89 -18.56 -15.72
C ASP A 332 -0.29 -17.56 -14.72
N GLY A 333 0.18 -16.42 -15.23
CA GLY A 333 0.79 -15.38 -14.41
C GLY A 333 2.30 -15.48 -14.24
N ILE A 334 2.78 -15.02 -13.08
CA ILE A 334 4.21 -14.91 -12.80
C ILE A 334 4.73 -16.24 -12.27
N ASN A 335 5.74 -16.78 -12.93
CA ASN A 335 6.44 -18.00 -12.54
C ASN A 335 7.86 -17.64 -12.10
N HIS A 336 8.33 -18.21 -10.99
CA HIS A 336 9.65 -17.95 -10.42
C HIS A 336 10.49 -19.22 -10.32
N GLN A 337 11.82 -19.08 -10.38
CA GLN A 337 12.78 -20.16 -10.13
C GLN A 337 12.49 -21.42 -10.97
N ILE A 338 12.23 -21.23 -12.26
CA ILE A 338 11.84 -22.31 -13.16
C ILE A 338 13.10 -23.08 -13.55
N VAL A 339 13.22 -24.30 -13.03
CA VAL A 339 14.31 -25.21 -13.41
C VAL A 339 13.95 -25.91 -14.72
N ILE A 340 14.87 -25.88 -15.68
CA ILE A 340 14.69 -26.49 -17.00
C ILE A 340 15.80 -27.51 -17.23
N SER A 341 15.41 -28.77 -17.41
CA SER A 341 16.32 -29.81 -17.89
C SER A 341 16.62 -29.61 -19.37
N VAL A 342 17.90 -29.67 -19.73
CA VAL A 342 18.41 -29.47 -21.09
C VAL A 342 19.22 -30.67 -21.57
N THR A 343 19.29 -30.84 -22.89
CA THR A 343 20.15 -31.84 -23.51
C THR A 343 21.59 -31.34 -23.52
N GLU A 344 22.41 -31.81 -22.59
CA GLU A 344 23.80 -31.34 -22.37
C GLU A 344 24.66 -31.34 -23.64
N SER A 345 24.54 -32.37 -24.48
CA SER A 345 25.32 -32.48 -25.73
C SER A 345 24.95 -31.44 -26.80
N ALA A 346 23.84 -30.72 -26.61
CA ALA A 346 23.36 -29.68 -27.51
C ALA A 346 23.52 -28.26 -26.92
N VAL A 347 24.12 -28.13 -25.74
CA VAL A 347 24.38 -26.83 -25.11
C VAL A 347 25.43 -26.05 -25.90
N THR A 348 25.10 -24.83 -26.25
CA THR A 348 25.98 -23.85 -26.91
C THR A 348 26.38 -22.74 -25.92
N PRO A 349 27.45 -21.95 -26.22
CA PRO A 349 27.85 -20.81 -25.38
C PRO A 349 26.74 -19.78 -25.15
N ILE A 350 25.82 -19.65 -26.11
CA ILE A 350 24.60 -18.84 -26.01
C ILE A 350 23.41 -19.78 -26.13
N LEU A 351 22.40 -19.60 -25.28
CA LEU A 351 21.09 -20.25 -25.40
C LEU A 351 20.02 -19.19 -25.59
N TYR A 352 18.98 -19.54 -26.34
CA TYR A 352 17.81 -18.69 -26.55
C TYR A 352 16.57 -19.28 -25.88
N LEU A 353 15.77 -18.42 -25.26
CA LEU A 353 14.54 -18.79 -24.58
C LEU A 353 13.36 -18.04 -25.19
N MET A 354 12.23 -18.73 -25.30
CA MET A 354 10.95 -18.15 -25.72
C MET A 354 9.80 -18.77 -24.95
N LEU A 355 8.71 -18.00 -24.85
CA LEU A 355 7.43 -18.48 -24.36
C LEU A 355 6.67 -19.18 -25.48
N HIS A 356 6.02 -20.28 -25.13
CA HIS A 356 5.07 -21.00 -25.98
C HIS A 356 3.73 -21.10 -25.27
N GLU A 357 2.66 -21.09 -26.07
CA GLU A 357 1.31 -21.37 -25.60
C GLU A 357 1.18 -22.88 -25.31
N ASP A 358 0.36 -23.27 -24.35
CA ASP A 358 -0.02 -24.68 -24.13
C ASP A 358 -1.43 -24.90 -24.72
N GLN A 359 -1.53 -25.53 -25.90
CA GLN A 359 -2.82 -25.77 -26.56
C GLN A 359 -3.22 -27.26 -26.55
N GLU A 360 -4.53 -27.50 -26.64
CA GLU A 360 -5.19 -28.81 -26.70
C GLU A 360 -5.07 -29.68 -25.45
N THR A 361 -3.87 -30.15 -25.10
CA THR A 361 -3.65 -31.13 -24.02
C THR A 361 -2.71 -30.55 -22.98
N VAL A 362 -3.29 -30.04 -21.89
CA VAL A 362 -2.54 -29.42 -20.79
C VAL A 362 -1.41 -30.33 -20.33
N GLY A 363 -0.18 -29.81 -20.34
CA GLY A 363 1.00 -30.50 -19.84
C GLY A 363 1.71 -31.43 -20.84
N GLU A 364 1.33 -31.46 -22.12
CA GLU A 364 2.09 -32.16 -23.18
C GLU A 364 2.68 -31.18 -24.20
N PHE A 365 4.00 -30.95 -24.13
CA PHE A 365 4.66 -30.06 -25.09
C PHE A 365 4.70 -30.66 -26.52
N GLY A 366 4.11 -29.96 -27.49
CA GLY A 366 3.88 -30.41 -28.87
C GLY A 366 4.18 -29.35 -29.95
N PHE A 367 5.35 -28.73 -29.91
CA PHE A 367 5.83 -27.87 -31.00
C PHE A 367 6.27 -28.67 -32.25
N PRO A 368 6.03 -28.19 -33.49
CA PRO A 368 5.45 -26.90 -33.87
C PRO A 368 3.93 -26.87 -34.10
N ARG A 369 3.21 -27.94 -33.76
CA ARG A 369 1.79 -28.06 -34.16
C ARG A 369 0.82 -27.54 -33.12
N THR A 370 0.96 -27.94 -31.86
CA THR A 370 0.01 -27.60 -30.80
C THR A 370 0.46 -26.39 -30.03
N ASP A 371 1.75 -26.26 -29.73
CA ASP A 371 2.26 -25.23 -28.81
C ASP A 371 3.10 -24.18 -29.53
N PRO A 372 2.49 -23.28 -30.31
CA PRO A 372 3.23 -22.24 -31.03
C PRO A 372 3.88 -21.26 -30.05
N GLN A 373 4.88 -20.55 -30.55
CA GLN A 373 5.50 -19.44 -29.83
C GLN A 373 4.48 -18.33 -29.57
N VAL A 374 4.49 -17.79 -28.36
CA VAL A 374 3.66 -16.65 -27.96
C VAL A 374 3.95 -15.46 -28.88
N ARG A 375 2.88 -14.85 -29.41
CA ARG A 375 2.96 -13.62 -30.19
C ARG A 375 2.53 -12.43 -29.35
N TYR A 376 3.23 -11.31 -29.51
CA TYR A 376 2.88 -10.04 -28.89
C TYR A 376 2.63 -8.99 -29.97
N LYS A 377 1.46 -8.33 -29.92
CA LYS A 377 1.00 -7.37 -30.95
C LYS A 377 1.09 -7.96 -32.37
N GLY A 378 0.71 -9.24 -32.52
CA GLY A 378 0.74 -10.00 -33.77
C GLY A 378 2.15 -10.39 -34.27
N ARG A 379 3.22 -10.03 -33.54
CA ARG A 379 4.61 -10.30 -33.91
C ARG A 379 5.21 -11.37 -33.01
N LEU A 380 6.17 -12.12 -33.54
CA LEU A 380 7.02 -12.97 -32.71
C LEU A 380 8.02 -12.06 -31.98
N PRO A 381 8.08 -12.09 -30.63
CA PRO A 381 9.10 -11.37 -29.88
C PRO A 381 10.51 -11.84 -30.24
N ASN A 382 11.51 -10.99 -29.96
CA ASN A 382 12.89 -11.46 -30.02
C ASN A 382 13.12 -12.49 -28.89
N PRO A 383 13.95 -13.52 -29.13
CA PRO A 383 14.28 -14.48 -28.09
C PRO A 383 15.12 -13.84 -26.98
N PHE A 384 14.97 -14.36 -25.76
CA PHE A 384 15.78 -13.99 -24.61
C PHE A 384 17.06 -14.81 -24.61
N GLY A 385 18.22 -14.15 -24.56
CA GLY A 385 19.51 -14.84 -24.60
C GLY A 385 20.13 -14.96 -23.22
N MET A 386 20.81 -16.08 -22.96
CA MET A 386 21.74 -16.24 -21.83
C MET A 386 23.06 -16.83 -22.30
N ARG A 387 24.15 -16.53 -21.60
CA ARG A 387 25.45 -17.19 -21.79
C ARG A 387 25.66 -18.30 -20.80
N THR A 388 26.18 -19.42 -21.30
CA THR A 388 26.58 -20.57 -20.50
C THR A 388 28.06 -20.53 -20.09
N ASP A 389 28.81 -19.60 -20.67
CA ASP A 389 30.27 -19.46 -20.53
C ASP A 389 30.70 -18.11 -19.92
N ALA A 390 29.80 -17.44 -19.19
CA ALA A 390 30.06 -16.12 -18.61
C ALA A 390 31.14 -16.11 -17.51
N GLY A 391 31.52 -17.29 -17.01
CA GLY A 391 32.48 -17.50 -15.93
C GLY A 391 32.01 -16.95 -14.59
N ASN A 392 32.93 -16.84 -13.63
CA ASN A 392 32.62 -16.47 -12.25
C ASN A 392 32.26 -14.98 -12.08
N ILE A 393 31.09 -14.66 -11.54
CA ILE A 393 30.59 -13.29 -11.32
C ILE A 393 30.18 -13.13 -9.85
N ILE A 394 30.44 -11.96 -9.28
CA ILE A 394 29.89 -11.55 -7.99
C ILE A 394 29.31 -10.14 -8.12
N ILE A 395 28.09 -9.95 -7.62
CA ILE A 395 27.43 -8.65 -7.54
C ILE A 395 27.14 -8.36 -6.08
N THR A 396 27.56 -7.18 -5.64
CA THR A 396 27.32 -6.64 -4.30
C THR A 396 26.46 -5.39 -4.38
N GLN A 397 25.87 -5.01 -3.25
CA GLN A 397 25.20 -3.73 -3.07
C GLN A 397 25.49 -3.21 -1.68
N ASP A 398 25.47 -1.88 -1.54
CA ASP A 398 25.52 -1.22 -0.25
C ASP A 398 24.28 -1.62 0.56
N GLN A 399 24.48 -1.87 1.84
CA GLN A 399 23.46 -2.48 2.69
C GLN A 399 23.67 -2.13 4.15
N VAL A 400 22.61 -2.20 4.94
CA VAL A 400 22.70 -2.13 6.40
C VAL A 400 23.20 -3.48 6.91
N LEU A 401 24.05 -3.48 7.94
CA LEU A 401 24.43 -4.70 8.64
C LEU A 401 23.21 -5.25 9.37
N SER A 402 22.87 -6.52 9.17
CA SER A 402 21.72 -7.11 9.86
C SER A 402 21.96 -7.24 11.38
N ASP A 403 20.89 -7.41 12.14
CA ASP A 403 20.94 -7.66 13.59
C ASP A 403 21.75 -8.91 13.98
N THR A 404 21.97 -9.82 13.03
CA THR A 404 22.76 -11.05 13.22
C THR A 404 24.21 -10.90 12.76
N ASN A 405 24.68 -9.67 12.53
CA ASN A 405 26.00 -9.38 11.98
C ASN A 405 26.26 -10.12 10.66
N SER A 406 25.28 -10.11 9.76
CA SER A 406 25.41 -10.73 8.44
C SER A 406 25.21 -9.74 7.31
N VAL A 407 25.89 -10.02 6.20
CA VAL A 407 25.72 -9.33 4.92
C VAL A 407 25.09 -10.28 3.91
N THR A 408 24.33 -9.74 2.98
CA THR A 408 23.71 -10.47 1.89
C THR A 408 24.40 -10.09 0.59
N ILE A 409 24.89 -11.09 -0.14
CA ILE A 409 25.43 -10.91 -1.50
C ILE A 409 24.29 -11.20 -2.49
N PRO A 410 23.81 -10.19 -3.24
CA PRO A 410 22.66 -10.33 -4.12
C PRO A 410 22.78 -11.49 -5.12
N MET A 411 23.95 -11.63 -5.75
CA MET A 411 24.13 -12.63 -6.80
C MET A 411 25.58 -13.08 -6.91
N ILE A 412 25.76 -14.40 -6.99
CA ILE A 412 27.04 -15.04 -7.32
C ILE A 412 26.78 -16.08 -8.40
N VAL A 413 27.60 -16.07 -9.44
CA VAL A 413 27.67 -17.13 -10.45
C VAL A 413 29.04 -17.75 -10.33
N ALA A 414 29.10 -19.05 -10.09
CA ALA A 414 30.33 -19.80 -9.99
C ALA A 414 30.33 -20.97 -10.98
N ASP A 415 31.39 -21.13 -11.78
CA ASP A 415 31.55 -22.27 -12.70
C ASP A 415 32.15 -23.51 -12.02
N GLN A 416 32.50 -23.38 -10.75
CA GLN A 416 33.13 -24.39 -9.91
C GLN A 416 32.82 -24.12 -8.43
N ASP A 417 33.07 -25.11 -7.58
CA ASP A 417 32.94 -24.95 -6.12
C ASP A 417 33.88 -23.83 -5.62
N THR A 418 33.33 -22.96 -4.79
CA THR A 418 33.96 -21.68 -4.44
C THR A 418 33.67 -21.25 -3.01
N TRP A 419 34.57 -20.46 -2.45
CA TRP A 419 34.33 -19.69 -1.24
C TRP A 419 34.05 -18.23 -1.58
N VAL A 420 33.03 -17.66 -0.94
CA VAL A 420 32.83 -16.21 -0.88
C VAL A 420 33.50 -15.72 0.40
N VAL A 421 34.49 -14.86 0.25
CA VAL A 421 35.26 -14.30 1.36
C VAL A 421 34.94 -12.82 1.47
N ILE A 422 34.41 -12.41 2.63
CA ILE A 422 34.14 -11.02 2.98
C ILE A 422 35.34 -10.47 3.74
N ARG A 423 35.86 -9.33 3.29
CA ARG A 423 36.99 -8.65 3.91
C ARG A 423 36.68 -7.20 4.23
N GLY A 424 37.04 -6.76 5.43
CA GLY A 424 37.02 -5.35 5.78
C GLY A 424 38.29 -4.67 5.27
N GLY A 425 38.19 -3.58 4.52
CA GLY A 425 39.34 -2.83 4.01
C GLY A 425 39.05 -1.37 3.66
N THR A 426 39.81 -0.85 2.71
CA THR A 426 39.57 0.47 2.10
C THR A 426 38.85 0.29 0.78
N LEU A 427 38.32 1.36 0.17
CA LEU A 427 37.64 1.25 -1.13
C LEU A 427 38.50 0.58 -2.23
N SER A 428 39.82 0.77 -2.20
CA SER A 428 40.73 0.24 -3.21
C SER A 428 41.38 -1.09 -2.85
N GLU A 429 41.46 -1.43 -1.56
CA GLU A 429 42.27 -2.55 -1.08
C GLU A 429 41.52 -3.35 0.00
N PRO A 430 41.30 -4.67 -0.21
CA PRO A 430 40.72 -5.54 0.80
C PRO A 430 41.70 -5.79 1.94
N GLY A 431 41.21 -5.77 3.19
CA GLY A 431 42.00 -6.04 4.39
C GLY A 431 41.75 -7.44 4.97
N GLU A 432 41.47 -7.48 6.26
CA GLU A 432 41.29 -8.72 7.04
C GLU A 432 39.99 -9.44 6.69
N ILE A 433 39.99 -10.77 6.82
CA ILE A 433 38.80 -11.59 6.59
C ILE A 433 37.83 -11.37 7.74
N SER A 434 36.62 -10.95 7.39
CA SER A 434 35.53 -10.73 8.32
C SER A 434 34.53 -11.90 8.28
N GLY A 435 34.32 -12.54 7.12
CA GLY A 435 33.44 -13.70 7.01
C GLY A 435 33.75 -14.57 5.80
N ILE A 436 33.34 -15.83 5.83
CA ILE A 436 33.48 -16.78 4.73
C ILE A 436 32.23 -17.64 4.56
N ARG A 437 31.93 -18.03 3.32
CA ARG A 437 30.86 -19.00 3.03
C ARG A 437 31.21 -19.85 1.82
N TRP A 438 31.12 -21.17 1.95
CA TRP A 438 31.26 -22.10 0.84
C TRP A 438 29.98 -22.12 0.00
N LEU A 439 30.14 -22.25 -1.32
CA LEU A 439 29.08 -22.43 -2.30
C LEU A 439 29.51 -23.47 -3.33
N PRO A 440 28.61 -24.38 -3.75
CA PRO A 440 28.88 -25.22 -4.90
C PRO A 440 28.91 -24.38 -6.18
N ALA A 441 29.39 -24.96 -7.28
CA ALA A 441 29.18 -24.37 -8.60
C ALA A 441 27.69 -24.04 -8.83
N GLY A 442 27.42 -22.92 -9.51
CA GLY A 442 26.09 -22.56 -9.97
C GLY A 442 25.74 -21.09 -9.78
N TYR A 443 24.44 -20.83 -9.94
CA TYR A 443 23.83 -19.53 -9.71
C TYR A 443 23.26 -19.48 -8.29
N HIS A 444 23.66 -18.47 -7.53
CA HIS A 444 23.27 -18.27 -6.13
C HIS A 444 22.72 -16.87 -5.92
N ARG A 445 21.63 -16.77 -5.16
CA ARG A 445 20.97 -15.50 -4.82
C ARG A 445 20.95 -15.28 -3.33
N ASN A 446 20.96 -14.00 -2.96
CA ASN A 446 20.75 -13.54 -1.58
C ASN A 446 21.59 -14.37 -0.59
N VAL A 447 22.87 -14.54 -0.93
CA VAL A 447 23.79 -15.36 -0.14
C VAL A 447 24.14 -14.61 1.13
N VAL A 448 23.52 -15.02 2.23
CA VAL A 448 23.77 -14.47 3.58
C VAL A 448 25.11 -14.98 4.11
N ILE A 449 25.98 -14.10 4.58
CA ILE A 449 27.29 -14.44 5.12
C ILE A 449 27.42 -13.74 6.47
N GLU A 450 27.62 -14.52 7.53
CA GLU A 450 27.97 -13.99 8.84
C GLU A 450 29.36 -13.37 8.80
N ILE A 451 29.50 -12.21 9.41
CA ILE A 451 30.73 -11.44 9.42
C ILE A 451 31.10 -11.04 10.86
N ASP A 452 32.39 -10.85 11.10
CA ASP A 452 32.89 -10.25 12.33
C ASP A 452 32.65 -8.73 12.28
N PRO A 453 31.75 -8.17 13.13
CA PRO A 453 31.46 -6.75 13.15
C PRO A 453 32.66 -5.91 13.61
N GLU A 454 33.64 -6.49 14.32
CA GLU A 454 34.88 -5.79 14.69
C GLU A 454 35.80 -5.57 13.48
N ILE A 455 35.58 -6.32 12.38
CA ILE A 455 36.30 -6.23 11.11
C ILE A 455 35.42 -5.53 10.06
N THR A 456 34.84 -4.39 10.46
CA THR A 456 34.10 -3.49 9.58
C THR A 456 34.93 -2.21 9.38
N ASN A 457 35.49 -2.05 8.19
CA ASN A 457 36.32 -0.91 7.82
C ASN A 457 35.54 0.04 6.88
N ASP A 458 36.19 1.08 6.35
CA ASP A 458 35.59 2.07 5.44
C ASP A 458 34.85 1.45 4.23
N SER A 459 35.28 0.26 3.78
CA SER A 459 34.58 -0.51 2.74
C SER A 459 34.78 -2.01 2.94
N MET A 460 33.76 -2.78 2.60
CA MET A 460 33.81 -4.24 2.57
C MET A 460 34.07 -4.73 1.15
N HIS A 461 34.73 -5.88 1.01
CA HIS A 461 34.99 -6.54 -0.27
C HIS A 461 34.52 -7.97 -0.22
N ALA A 462 33.70 -8.37 -1.19
CA ALA A 462 33.38 -9.78 -1.43
C ALA A 462 34.29 -10.33 -2.53
N ILE A 463 35.00 -11.42 -2.24
CA ILE A 463 36.01 -12.01 -3.14
C ILE A 463 35.73 -13.50 -3.30
N LEU A 464 35.66 -13.97 -4.55
CA LEU A 464 35.55 -15.40 -4.83
C LEU A 464 36.91 -16.09 -4.75
N HIS A 465 37.00 -17.20 -4.03
CA HIS A 465 38.17 -18.08 -3.95
C HIS A 465 37.80 -19.46 -4.45
N LEU A 466 38.75 -20.14 -5.11
CA LEU A 466 38.62 -21.56 -5.46
C LEU A 466 38.45 -22.37 -4.16
N ASP A 467 37.53 -23.33 -4.13
CA ASP A 467 37.56 -24.44 -3.15
C ASP A 467 38.56 -25.49 -3.66
N GLY A 468 39.82 -25.29 -3.31
CA GLY A 468 40.93 -26.16 -3.66
C GLY A 468 41.14 -27.23 -2.59
N GLY A 469 42.06 -28.16 -2.84
CA GLY A 469 42.50 -29.09 -1.80
C GLY A 469 41.38 -29.96 -1.23
N LEU A 470 41.09 -29.79 0.06
CA LEU A 470 40.04 -30.52 0.77
C LEU A 470 38.71 -29.79 0.60
N SER A 471 37.76 -30.44 -0.06
CA SER A 471 36.44 -29.84 -0.33
C SER A 471 35.77 -29.36 0.97
N GLN A 472 35.28 -28.12 0.92
CA GLN A 472 34.61 -27.45 2.05
C GLN A 472 35.51 -27.19 3.27
N GLU A 473 36.83 -27.17 3.08
CA GLU A 473 37.78 -26.67 4.09
C GLU A 473 38.49 -25.43 3.55
N PHE A 474 38.36 -24.29 4.26
CA PHE A 474 38.98 -23.04 3.80
C PHE A 474 40.47 -22.98 4.17
N GLU A 475 41.35 -22.96 3.17
CA GLU A 475 42.80 -23.17 3.31
C GLU A 475 43.66 -21.93 2.93
N TYR A 476 43.07 -20.75 2.70
CA TYR A 476 43.81 -19.51 2.40
C TYR A 476 44.42 -18.88 3.68
N PRO A 477 45.64 -18.26 3.65
CA PRO A 477 46.50 -17.98 2.49
C PRO A 477 47.55 -19.06 2.18
N ASP A 478 47.73 -20.04 3.07
CA ASP A 478 48.87 -20.96 3.01
C ASP A 478 48.59 -22.23 2.18
N GLY A 479 47.35 -22.41 1.73
CA GLY A 479 46.85 -23.56 0.98
C GLY A 479 46.29 -23.23 -0.41
N PRO A 480 45.57 -24.18 -1.04
CA PRO A 480 45.18 -24.11 -2.44
C PRO A 480 43.98 -23.18 -2.75
N ASP A 481 43.30 -22.64 -1.74
CA ASP A 481 42.12 -21.78 -1.89
C ASP A 481 42.47 -20.36 -2.32
N ILE A 482 42.98 -20.22 -3.54
CA ILE A 482 43.43 -18.93 -4.06
C ILE A 482 42.25 -18.11 -4.61
N PRO A 483 42.32 -16.76 -4.58
CA PRO A 483 41.33 -15.90 -5.22
C PRO A 483 41.15 -16.24 -6.70
N LEU A 484 39.90 -16.39 -7.13
CA LEU A 484 39.56 -16.55 -8.55
C LEU A 484 39.90 -15.27 -9.30
N GLN A 485 40.40 -15.41 -10.52
CA GLN A 485 40.86 -14.29 -11.33
C GLN A 485 40.21 -14.25 -12.71
N ARG A 486 39.89 -13.04 -13.15
CA ARG A 486 39.46 -12.71 -14.51
C ARG A 486 40.42 -11.68 -15.09
N ASN A 487 41.04 -11.99 -16.23
CA ASN A 487 42.05 -11.11 -16.85
C ASN A 487 43.18 -10.67 -15.89
N ARG A 488 43.68 -11.60 -15.06
CA ARG A 488 44.71 -11.37 -14.02
C ARG A 488 44.31 -10.43 -12.89
N SER A 489 43.02 -10.12 -12.76
CA SER A 489 42.47 -9.36 -11.64
C SER A 489 41.58 -10.27 -10.81
N MET A 490 41.60 -10.12 -9.48
CA MET A 490 40.71 -10.89 -8.61
C MET A 490 39.25 -10.59 -8.94
N ILE A 491 38.42 -11.61 -8.87
CA ILE A 491 36.97 -11.47 -8.99
C ILE A 491 36.47 -11.03 -7.62
N GLN A 492 36.34 -9.71 -7.48
CA GLN A 492 35.91 -9.06 -6.26
C GLN A 492 34.94 -7.92 -6.56
N ALA A 493 34.07 -7.62 -5.62
CA ALA A 493 33.19 -6.47 -5.66
C ALA A 493 33.14 -5.78 -4.28
N PRO A 494 33.43 -4.46 -4.20
CA PRO A 494 33.32 -3.71 -2.97
C PRO A 494 31.85 -3.35 -2.67
N PHE A 495 31.56 -3.06 -1.40
CA PHE A 495 30.30 -2.48 -0.94
C PHE A 495 30.50 -1.72 0.37
N ALA A 496 29.56 -0.86 0.72
CA ALA A 496 29.52 -0.13 1.98
C ALA A 496 28.48 -0.70 2.94
N LEU A 497 28.79 -0.63 4.24
CA LEU A 497 27.81 -0.82 5.29
C LEU A 497 27.18 0.53 5.64
N ILE A 498 25.87 0.64 5.44
CA ILE A 498 25.12 1.86 5.70
C ILE A 498 24.71 1.85 7.18
N GLN A 499 24.99 2.93 7.90
CA GLN A 499 24.43 3.14 9.24
C GLN A 499 22.96 3.53 9.10
N GLU A 500 22.06 2.91 9.88
CA GLU A 500 20.71 3.43 10.02
C GLU A 500 20.79 4.90 10.44
N ARG A 501 20.16 5.79 9.67
CA ARG A 501 19.93 7.14 10.18
C ARG A 501 18.86 7.01 11.26
N ASP A 502 19.21 7.36 12.49
CA ASP A 502 18.24 7.66 13.53
C ASP A 502 17.24 8.67 12.98
N ASN A 503 16.04 8.21 12.60
CA ASN A 503 14.90 9.07 12.33
C ASN A 503 14.48 9.67 13.68
N THR A 504 15.03 10.84 14.00
CA THR A 504 14.63 11.67 15.16
C THR A 504 13.88 12.91 14.70
#